data_AF-A0A843GLY7-F1
#
_entry.id   AF-A0A843GLY7-F1
#
_cell.length_a   1.000
_cell.length_b   1.000
_cell.length_c   1.000
_cell.angle_alpha   90.00
_cell.angle_beta   90.00
_cell.angle_gamma   90.00
#
_symmetry.space_group_name_H-M   'P 1'
#
loop_
_entity.id
_entity.type
_entity.pdbx_description
1 polymer ?
#
loop_
_entity_poly.entity_id
_entity_poly.type
_entity_poly.pdbx_seq_one_letter_code
_entity_poly.pdbx_strand_id
1 'polypeptide(L)'
;MNDFEMSLPGEIVTLNTRHDSHDVVDKERRYKQIIEVMKEHSEPMTAKEISVAMWIRNYIPTSERNFAAPRLTELSQKGVVEPIGKKKCNYTGKTVAVYHLIECH
;
A
#
# COMPACT_ATOMS: atom_id res chain seq x y z
N MET A 1 -30.67 38.85 32.14
CA MET A 1 -29.21 38.92 31.97
C MET A 1 -28.71 37.49 31.95
N ASN A 2 -28.37 37.09 30.72
CA ASN A 2 -27.78 35.87 30.16
C ASN A 2 -27.72 34.57 30.97
N ASP A 3 -28.54 33.65 30.47
CA ASP A 3 -28.37 32.20 30.33
C ASP A 3 -26.90 31.78 30.12
N PHE A 4 -26.40 31.02 31.10
CA PHE A 4 -25.10 30.36 31.05
C PHE A 4 -25.30 28.97 30.43
N GLU A 5 -25.36 28.92 29.10
CA GLU A 5 -25.33 27.70 28.32
C GLU A 5 -23.92 27.12 28.35
N MET A 6 -23.63 26.30 29.37
CA MET A 6 -22.40 25.50 29.42
C MET A 6 -22.58 24.25 28.56
N SER A 7 -22.10 24.34 27.31
CA SER A 7 -22.03 23.25 26.34
C SER A 7 -21.29 22.02 26.89
N LEU A 8 -21.82 20.84 26.57
CA LEU A 8 -21.30 19.52 26.94
C LEU A 8 -19.90 19.25 26.34
N PRO A 9 -18.98 18.57 27.06
CA PRO A 9 -17.73 18.09 26.49
C PRO A 9 -18.00 16.79 25.72
N GLY A 10 -18.25 16.90 24.42
CA GLY A 10 -18.56 15.73 23.58
C GLY A 10 -18.11 15.82 22.12
N GLU A 11 -17.49 16.92 21.69
CA GLU A 11 -17.15 17.09 20.28
C GLU A 11 -15.65 16.96 20.04
N ILE A 12 -15.24 15.71 19.84
CA ILE A 12 -14.03 15.37 19.07
C ILE A 12 -14.29 15.76 17.61
N VAL A 13 -14.18 17.07 17.31
CA VAL A 13 -14.06 17.54 15.93
C VAL A 13 -12.64 17.24 15.49
N THR A 14 -12.44 16.03 14.97
CA THR A 14 -11.23 15.67 14.23
C THR A 14 -11.12 16.60 13.03
N LEU A 15 -10.10 17.46 13.07
CA LEU A 15 -9.71 18.39 12.01
C LEU A 15 -9.22 17.60 10.77
N ASN A 16 -10.13 16.92 10.08
CA ASN A 16 -9.85 16.14 8.88
C ASN A 16 -10.26 16.90 7.63
N THR A 17 -9.40 17.79 7.11
CA THR A 17 -9.55 18.24 5.70
C THR A 17 -8.24 18.70 5.03
N ARG A 18 -7.07 18.35 5.56
CA ARG A 18 -5.79 18.61 4.87
C ARG A 18 -4.94 17.36 4.61
N HIS A 19 -5.28 16.22 5.21
CA HIS A 19 -4.54 14.98 4.98
C HIS A 19 -4.93 14.26 3.68
N ASP A 20 -6.17 14.42 3.21
CA ASP A 20 -6.67 13.67 2.06
C ASP A 20 -5.93 13.98 0.76
N SER A 21 -5.56 15.23 0.50
CA SER A 21 -4.86 15.57 -0.75
C SER A 21 -3.42 15.07 -0.79
N HIS A 22 -2.72 15.01 0.36
CA HIS A 22 -1.34 14.50 0.40
C HIS A 22 -1.33 12.98 0.31
N ASP A 23 -2.21 12.31 1.05
CA ASP A 23 -2.26 10.83 1.07
C ASP A 23 -2.61 10.25 -0.29
N VAL A 24 -3.55 10.86 -1.04
CA VAL A 24 -3.95 10.41 -2.38
C VAL A 24 -2.78 10.50 -3.38
N VAL A 25 -2.04 11.60 -3.39
CA VAL A 25 -0.88 11.79 -4.29
C VAL A 25 0.22 10.76 -3.98
N ASP A 26 0.48 10.49 -2.71
CA ASP A 26 1.41 9.44 -2.28
C ASP A 26 0.94 8.04 -2.73
N LYS A 27 -0.37 7.78 -2.80
CA LYS A 27 -0.86 6.48 -3.29
C LYS A 27 -0.52 6.24 -4.75
N GLU A 28 -0.78 7.22 -5.60
CA GLU A 28 -0.52 7.11 -7.03
C GLU A 28 0.97 6.93 -7.34
N ARG A 29 1.81 7.68 -6.61
CA ARG A 29 3.27 7.54 -6.71
C ARG A 29 3.72 6.14 -6.29
N ARG A 30 3.19 5.60 -5.18
CA ARG A 30 3.50 4.24 -4.74
C ARG A 30 3.09 3.17 -5.74
N TYR A 31 1.94 3.33 -6.40
CA TYR A 31 1.52 2.39 -7.46
C TYR A 31 2.53 2.34 -8.60
N LYS A 32 2.95 3.51 -9.08
CA LYS A 32 3.96 3.61 -10.15
C LYS A 32 5.27 2.95 -9.74
N GLN A 33 5.76 3.22 -8.54
CA GLN A 33 6.99 2.60 -8.01
C GLN A 33 6.90 1.07 -7.92
N ILE A 34 5.76 0.53 -7.47
CA ILE A 34 5.53 -0.92 -7.42
C ILE A 34 5.58 -1.51 -8.83
N ILE A 35 4.89 -0.87 -9.78
CA ILE A 35 4.86 -1.29 -11.18
C ILE A 35 6.26 -1.22 -11.80
N GLU A 36 7.03 -0.16 -11.56
CA GLU A 36 8.41 -0.03 -12.06
C GLU A 36 9.30 -1.16 -11.54
N VAL A 37 9.27 -1.42 -10.22
CA VAL A 37 10.00 -2.55 -9.63
C VAL A 37 9.58 -3.87 -10.26
N MET A 38 8.26 -4.11 -10.42
CA MET A 38 7.76 -5.34 -11.04
C MET A 38 8.03 -5.42 -12.56
N LYS A 39 8.25 -4.30 -13.26
CA LYS A 39 8.65 -4.29 -14.67
C LYS A 39 10.13 -4.61 -14.85
N GLU A 40 10.96 -4.12 -13.94
CA GLU A 40 12.40 -4.42 -13.94
C GLU A 40 12.67 -5.88 -13.55
N HIS A 41 11.81 -6.46 -12.72
CA HIS A 41 11.84 -7.87 -12.38
C HIS A 41 10.83 -8.64 -13.23
N SER A 42 11.28 -9.30 -14.31
CA SER A 42 10.39 -10.18 -15.12
C SER A 42 9.83 -11.38 -14.34
N GLU A 43 10.35 -11.66 -13.14
CA GLU A 43 9.93 -12.76 -12.30
C GLU A 43 8.79 -12.36 -11.33
N PRO A 44 7.85 -13.26 -11.03
CA PRO A 44 6.78 -12.99 -10.11
C PRO A 44 7.30 -12.84 -8.67
N MET A 45 6.94 -11.74 -8.01
CA MET A 45 7.45 -11.38 -6.68
C MET A 45 6.35 -11.36 -5.63
N THR A 46 6.70 -11.68 -4.39
CA THR A 46 5.79 -11.51 -3.25
C THR A 46 5.73 -10.04 -2.82
N ALA A 47 4.64 -9.66 -2.14
CA ALA A 47 4.52 -8.33 -1.55
C ALA A 47 5.70 -7.97 -0.62
N LYS A 48 6.33 -8.98 0.01
CA LYS A 48 7.51 -8.78 0.86
C LYS A 48 8.74 -8.42 0.02
N GLU A 49 8.99 -9.17 -1.05
CA GLU A 49 10.12 -8.92 -1.96
C GLU A 49 10.00 -7.57 -2.65
N ILE A 50 8.79 -7.21 -3.10
CA ILE A 50 8.50 -5.88 -3.66
C ILE A 50 8.79 -4.79 -2.63
N SER A 51 8.35 -4.97 -1.38
CA SER A 51 8.64 -3.99 -0.31
C SER A 51 10.14 -3.87 -0.03
N VAL A 52 10.88 -4.98 -0.07
CA VAL A 52 12.35 -4.96 0.08
C VAL A 52 13.00 -4.22 -1.08
N ALA A 53 12.60 -4.49 -2.31
CA ALA A 53 13.11 -3.79 -3.50
C ALA A 53 12.80 -2.29 -3.46
N MET A 54 11.59 -1.90 -3.04
CA MET A 54 11.24 -0.49 -2.83
C MET A 54 12.08 0.16 -1.72
N TRP A 55 12.38 -0.57 -0.65
CA TRP A 55 13.21 -0.08 0.45
C TRP A 55 14.67 0.11 0.02
N ILE A 56 15.23 -0.85 -0.74
CA ILE A 56 16.58 -0.75 -1.31
C ILE A 56 16.69 0.47 -2.23
N ARG A 57 15.62 0.81 -2.95
CA ARG A 57 15.52 2.01 -3.80
C ARG A 57 15.17 3.29 -3.03
N ASN A 58 15.08 3.21 -1.70
CA ASN A 58 14.77 4.32 -0.81
C ASN A 58 13.41 4.98 -1.11
N TYR A 59 12.46 4.24 -1.71
CA TYR A 59 11.09 4.70 -1.99
C TYR A 59 10.19 4.65 -0.75
N ILE A 60 10.43 3.67 0.12
CA ILE A 60 9.75 3.51 1.39
C ILE A 60 10.78 3.49 2.52
N PRO A 61 10.44 3.95 3.73
CA PRO A 61 11.38 4.00 4.84
C PRO A 61 11.71 2.62 5.43
N THR A 62 10.82 1.64 5.29
CA THR A 62 10.98 0.29 5.84
C THR A 62 10.59 -0.78 4.83
N SER A 63 11.18 -1.98 4.93
CA SER A 63 10.86 -3.13 4.07
C SER A 63 9.58 -3.88 4.47
N GLU A 64 8.64 -3.18 5.10
CA GLU A 64 7.41 -3.75 5.61
C GLU A 64 6.40 -4.05 4.50
N ARG A 65 5.83 -5.26 4.53
CA ARG A 65 4.80 -5.69 3.58
C ARG A 65 3.59 -4.75 3.56
N ASN A 66 3.28 -4.07 4.66
CA ASN A 66 2.13 -3.19 4.78
C ASN A 66 2.16 -2.01 3.80
N PHE A 67 3.34 -1.65 3.28
CA PHE A 67 3.48 -0.57 2.30
C PHE A 67 3.03 -0.99 0.90
N ALA A 68 3.30 -2.23 0.51
CA ALA A 68 2.98 -2.77 -0.82
C ALA A 68 1.72 -3.65 -0.84
N ALA A 69 1.40 -4.38 0.23
CA ALA A 69 0.31 -5.35 0.25
C ALA A 69 -1.09 -4.80 -0.06
N PRO A 70 -1.60 -3.75 0.62
CA PRO A 70 -2.91 -3.20 0.26
C PRO A 70 -2.90 -2.69 -1.19
N ARG A 71 -1.77 -2.11 -1.62
CA ARG A 71 -1.60 -1.51 -2.94
C ARG A 71 -1.53 -2.55 -4.05
N LEU A 72 -0.93 -3.70 -3.80
CA LEU A 72 -0.93 -4.84 -4.70
C LEU A 72 -2.32 -5.44 -4.86
N THR A 73 -3.11 -5.53 -3.77
CA THR A 73 -4.51 -5.94 -3.87
C THR A 73 -5.31 -4.97 -4.73
N GLU A 74 -5.14 -3.66 -4.54
CA GLU A 74 -5.81 -2.63 -5.35
C GLU A 74 -5.37 -2.68 -6.83
N LEU A 75 -4.07 -2.83 -7.11
CA LEU A 75 -3.55 -3.03 -8.47
C LEU A 75 -4.11 -4.30 -9.11
N SER A 76 -4.31 -5.34 -8.31
CA SER A 76 -4.89 -6.59 -8.78
C SER A 76 -6.36 -6.47 -9.13
N GLN A 77 -7.12 -5.75 -8.30
CA GLN A 77 -8.51 -5.39 -8.59
C GLN A 77 -8.63 -4.52 -9.86
N LYS A 78 -7.62 -3.71 -10.15
CA LYS A 78 -7.52 -2.90 -11.37
C LYS A 78 -7.07 -3.69 -12.61
N GLY A 79 -6.69 -4.96 -12.47
CA GLY A 79 -6.18 -5.78 -13.58
C GLY A 79 -4.77 -5.39 -14.04
N VAL A 80 -3.97 -4.75 -13.19
CA VAL A 80 -2.57 -4.40 -13.51
C VAL A 80 -1.61 -5.53 -13.09
N VAL A 81 -1.94 -6.24 -12.01
CA VAL A 81 -1.15 -7.37 -11.51
C VAL A 81 -2.07 -8.54 -11.18
N GLU A 82 -1.61 -9.77 -11.32
CA GLU A 82 -2.39 -10.94 -10.92
C GLU A 82 -1.64 -11.80 -9.91
N PRO A 83 -2.33 -12.36 -8.90
CA PRO A 83 -1.75 -13.36 -8.03
C PRO A 83 -1.65 -14.69 -8.78
N ILE A 84 -0.48 -15.01 -9.32
CA ILE A 84 -0.24 -16.28 -10.03
C ILE A 84 -0.12 -17.49 -9.10
N GLY A 85 0.01 -17.28 -7.80
CA GLY A 85 0.19 -18.37 -6.85
C GLY A 85 0.44 -17.91 -5.42
N LYS A 86 0.73 -18.88 -4.56
CA LYS A 86 1.08 -18.62 -3.17
C LYS A 86 2.31 -19.43 -2.78
N LYS A 87 3.31 -18.78 -2.17
CA LYS A 87 4.55 -19.38 -1.68
C LYS A 87 4.50 -19.46 -0.17
N LYS A 88 4.95 -20.57 0.43
CA LYS A 88 5.08 -20.66 1.89
C LYS A 88 6.34 -19.92 2.32
N CYS A 89 6.19 -18.92 3.18
CA CYS A 89 7.33 -18.22 3.76
C CYS A 89 7.90 -19.08 4.90
N ASN A 90 9.13 -19.60 4.74
CA ASN A 90 9.77 -20.43 5.77
C ASN A 90 10.04 -19.66 7.08
N TYR A 91 10.18 -18.34 7.01
CA TYR A 91 10.44 -17.50 8.18
C TYR A 91 9.21 -17.24 9.05
N THR A 92 8.02 -17.13 8.45
CA THR A 92 6.78 -16.80 9.18
C THR A 92 5.81 -17.96 9.24
N GLY A 93 6.06 -19.05 8.52
CA GLY A 93 5.14 -20.18 8.35
C GLY A 93 3.90 -19.87 7.53
N LYS A 94 3.71 -18.60 7.11
CA LYS A 94 2.50 -18.14 6.41
C LYS A 94 2.63 -18.28 4.90
N THR A 95 1.51 -18.63 4.27
CA THR A 95 1.40 -18.65 2.81
C THR A 95 1.23 -17.22 2.29
N VAL A 96 2.20 -16.75 1.51
CA VAL A 96 2.21 -15.41 0.92
C VAL A 96 1.85 -15.49 -0.56
N ALA A 97 0.99 -14.58 -1.02
CA ALA A 97 0.67 -14.47 -2.44
C ALA A 97 1.87 -13.93 -3.23
N VAL A 98 2.10 -14.52 -4.40
CA VAL A 98 3.08 -14.08 -5.38
C VAL A 98 2.31 -13.39 -6.51
N TYR A 99 2.77 -12.21 -6.90
CA TYR A 99 2.12 -11.39 -7.92
C TYR A 99 2.99 -11.30 -9.17
N HIS A 100 2.35 -11.32 -10.32
CA HIS A 100 2.95 -11.08 -11.62
C HIS A 100 2.33 -9.83 -12.24
N LEU A 101 3.12 -9.09 -13.03
CA LEU A 101 2.62 -7.94 -13.76
C LEU A 101 1.85 -8.43 -14.99
N ILE A 102 0.60 -8.02 -15.13
CA ILE A 102 -0.17 -8.29 -16.35
C ILE A 102 0.27 -7.22 -17.35
N GLU A 103 1.29 -7.52 -18.16
CA GLU A 103 1.57 -6.68 -19.31
C GLU A 103 0.36 -6.77 -20.26
N CYS A 104 -0.46 -5.72 -20.27
CA CYS A 104 -1.41 -5.49 -21.34
C CYS A 104 -0.61 -5.28 -22.62
N HIS A 105 -0.51 -6.33 -23.43
CA HIS A 105 0.01 -6.28 -24.79
C HIS A 105 -0.96 -5.55 -25.72
#